data_AF-A0A1G7QFG0-F1
#
_entry.id   AF-A0A1G7QFG0-F1
#
_cell.length_a   1.000
_cell.length_b   1.000
_cell.length_c   1.000
_cell.angle_alpha   90.00
_cell.angle_beta   90.00
_cell.angle_gamma   90.00
#
_symmetry.space_group_name_H-M   'P 1'
#
loop_
_entity.id
_entity.type
_entity.pdbx_description
1 polymer ?
#
loop_
_entity_poly.entity_id
_entity_poly.type
_entity_poly.pdbx_seq_one_letter_code
_entity_poly.pdbx_strand_id
1 'polypeptide(L)'
;MAAPPFRGRTAARAVTPVDPVADVVPMMLQTTVHAPALSRAHGSTAALWHAVELHRPAAEIDGACELTVCGSLARVSPDDSWPRTGTDVCPACAALAG
;
A
#
# COMPACT_ATOMS: atom_id res chain seq x y z
N MET A 1 27.57 -30.59 -37.77
CA MET A 1 27.62 -30.17 -36.35
C MET A 1 28.75 -29.18 -36.21
N ALA A 2 28.44 -27.89 -36.17
CA ALA A 2 29.41 -26.80 -36.06
C ALA A 2 29.12 -26.05 -34.76
N ALA A 3 30.06 -26.05 -33.82
CA ALA A 3 29.97 -25.29 -32.57
C ALA A 3 30.50 -23.87 -32.79
N PRO A 4 29.79 -22.81 -32.35
CA PRO A 4 30.38 -21.48 -32.26
C PRO A 4 31.21 -21.32 -30.98
N PRO A 5 32.35 -20.60 -31.03
CA PRO A 5 33.15 -20.28 -29.86
C PRO A 5 32.54 -19.12 -29.07
N PHE A 6 32.15 -19.36 -27.82
CA PHE A 6 31.73 -18.30 -26.91
C PHE A 6 32.91 -17.41 -26.54
N ARG A 7 32.94 -16.22 -27.14
CA ARG A 7 33.88 -15.14 -26.86
C ARG A 7 33.16 -14.11 -25.99
N GLY A 8 33.76 -13.72 -24.87
CA GLY A 8 33.40 -12.48 -24.17
C GLY A 8 33.28 -12.57 -22.64
N ARG A 9 34.44 -12.55 -21.96
CA ARG A 9 34.59 -11.91 -20.63
C ARG A 9 34.32 -10.41 -20.81
N THR A 10 33.61 -9.68 -19.96
CA THR A 10 34.01 -8.97 -18.69
C THR A 10 32.81 -8.02 -18.40
N ALA A 11 32.43 -7.57 -17.21
CA ALA A 11 33.10 -7.41 -15.93
C ALA A 11 32.08 -7.56 -14.78
N ALA A 12 32.48 -8.24 -13.71
CA ALA A 12 31.75 -8.14 -12.44
C ALA A 12 31.85 -6.69 -11.95
N ARG A 13 30.73 -6.01 -11.89
CA ARG A 13 30.61 -4.67 -11.30
C ARG A 13 30.90 -4.84 -9.80
N ALA A 14 31.95 -4.18 -9.31
CA ALA A 14 32.26 -4.17 -7.89
C ALA A 14 31.08 -3.54 -7.12
N VAL A 15 30.49 -4.32 -6.21
CA VAL A 15 29.56 -3.82 -5.20
C VAL A 15 30.41 -3.27 -4.07
N THR A 16 30.39 -1.95 -3.88
CA THR A 16 30.94 -1.34 -2.68
C THR A 16 30.00 -1.62 -1.51
N PRO A 17 30.50 -2.15 -0.38
CA PRO A 17 29.71 -2.20 0.84
C PRO A 17 29.45 -0.76 1.31
N VAL A 18 28.17 -0.42 1.50
CA VAL A 18 27.75 0.81 2.17
C VAL A 18 27.91 0.60 3.68
N ASP A 19 28.64 1.50 4.34
CA ASP A 19 28.80 1.51 5.80
C ASP A 19 27.44 1.58 6.50
N PRO A 20 27.17 0.74 7.52
CA PRO A 20 26.02 0.94 8.40
C PRO A 20 26.39 2.00 9.45
N VAL A 21 26.37 3.27 9.06
CA VAL A 21 26.10 4.30 10.05
C VAL A 21 24.65 4.12 10.46
N ALA A 22 24.47 3.56 11.66
CA ALA A 22 23.24 3.61 12.41
C ALA A 22 22.86 5.09 12.62
N ASP A 23 22.19 5.64 11.62
CA ASP A 23 21.44 6.88 11.75
C ASP A 23 20.27 6.55 12.66
N VAL A 24 20.34 7.06 13.89
CA VAL A 24 19.17 7.21 14.74
C VAL A 24 18.27 8.18 13.98
N VAL A 25 17.46 7.64 13.08
CA VAL A 25 16.44 8.39 12.37
C VAL A 25 15.53 8.91 13.48
N PRO A 26 15.42 10.23 13.70
CA PRO A 26 14.41 10.74 14.62
C PRO A 26 13.07 10.15 14.16
N MET A 27 12.16 9.81 15.08
CA MET A 27 10.79 9.39 14.74
C MET A 27 10.13 10.51 13.91
N MET A 28 10.40 10.51 12.62
CA MET A 28 9.76 11.33 11.63
C MET A 28 8.38 10.72 11.54
N LEU A 29 7.34 11.46 11.90
CA LEU A 29 5.97 11.03 11.69
C LEU A 29 5.84 10.74 10.19
N GLN A 30 5.91 9.47 9.81
CA GLN A 30 5.58 9.05 8.47
C GLN A 30 4.08 9.31 8.36
N THR A 31 3.70 10.38 7.66
CA THR A 31 2.30 10.69 7.42
C THR A 31 1.76 9.61 6.48
N THR A 32 1.23 8.54 7.05
CA THR A 32 0.57 7.47 6.31
C THR A 32 -0.62 8.07 5.57
N VAL A 33 -0.62 7.91 4.24
CA VAL A 33 -1.72 8.36 3.39
C VAL A 33 -2.75 7.24 3.32
N HIS A 34 -4.03 7.59 3.47
CA HIS A 34 -5.12 6.63 3.44
C HIS A 34 -6.04 6.89 2.23
N ALA A 35 -6.47 5.82 1.57
CA ALA A 35 -7.56 5.85 0.59
C ALA A 35 -8.84 5.24 1.18
N PRO A 36 -10.01 5.75 0.79
CA PRO A 36 -11.27 5.10 1.13
C PRO A 36 -11.47 3.85 0.27
N ALA A 37 -11.99 2.81 0.91
CA ALA A 37 -12.38 1.58 0.26
C ALA A 37 -13.74 1.11 0.74
N LEU A 38 -14.61 0.69 -0.17
CA LEU A 38 -15.96 0.22 0.15
C LEU A 38 -15.97 -1.31 0.28
N SER A 39 -16.40 -1.80 1.44
CA SER A 39 -16.63 -3.24 1.63
C SER A 39 -17.85 -3.69 0.84
N ARG A 40 -17.91 -4.98 0.49
CA ARG A 40 -19.11 -5.54 -0.12
C ARG A 40 -20.17 -5.79 0.96
N ALA A 41 -21.39 -5.32 0.71
CA ALA A 41 -22.53 -5.73 1.51
C ALA A 41 -22.67 -7.26 1.48
N HIS A 42 -22.95 -7.87 2.63
CA HIS A 42 -23.15 -9.30 2.74
C HIS A 42 -24.39 -9.61 3.59
N GLY A 43 -25.40 -10.20 2.95
CA GLY A 43 -26.69 -10.46 3.60
C GLY A 43 -27.32 -9.16 4.11
N SER A 44 -27.57 -9.09 5.42
CA SER A 44 -28.12 -7.90 6.10
C SER A 44 -27.07 -6.86 6.50
N THR A 45 -25.77 -7.16 6.34
CA THR A 45 -24.70 -6.22 6.67
C THR A 45 -24.52 -5.22 5.53
N ALA A 46 -24.80 -3.95 5.81
CA ALA A 46 -24.56 -2.85 4.88
C ALA A 46 -23.07 -2.72 4.54
N ALA A 47 -22.79 -2.26 3.32
CA ALA A 47 -21.44 -1.87 2.92
C ALA A 47 -20.98 -0.66 3.74
N LEU A 48 -19.74 -0.70 4.21
CA LEU A 48 -19.11 0.39 4.96
C LEU A 48 -17.83 0.85 4.27
N TRP A 49 -17.52 2.12 4.41
CA TRP A 49 -16.24 2.72 4.03
C TRP A 49 -15.18 2.39 5.06
N HIS A 50 -14.02 1.98 4.58
CA HIS A 50 -12.85 1.65 5.36
C HIS A 50 -11.64 2.44 4.87
N ALA A 51 -10.65 2.60 5.75
CA ALA A 51 -9.36 3.19 5.38
C ALA A 51 -8.41 2.10 4.90
N VAL A 52 -7.74 2.34 3.77
CA VAL A 52 -6.64 1.53 3.26
C VAL A 52 -5.37 2.36 3.31
N GLU A 53 -4.33 1.85 3.96
CA GLU A 53 -3.02 2.47 3.98
C GLU A 53 -2.36 2.34 2.59
N LEU A 54 -1.95 3.49 2.03
CA LEU A 54 -1.36 3.55 0.69
C LEU A 54 0.15 3.38 0.77
N HIS A 55 0.65 2.28 0.22
CA HIS A 55 2.08 2.07 -0.01
C HIS A 55 2.51 2.35 -1.46
N ARG A 56 1.55 2.54 -2.37
CA ARG A 56 1.75 2.84 -3.79
C ARG A 56 0.71 3.87 -4.24
N PRO A 57 0.92 4.53 -5.40
CA PRO A 57 -0.01 5.56 -5.89
C PRO A 57 -1.45 5.04 -6.01
N ALA A 58 -2.42 5.88 -5.64
CA ALA A 58 -3.84 5.51 -5.65
C ALA A 58 -4.35 5.04 -7.02
N ALA A 59 -3.83 5.62 -8.11
CA ALA A 59 -4.16 5.23 -9.48
C ALA A 59 -3.77 3.78 -9.82
N GLU A 60 -2.79 3.19 -9.12
CA GLU A 60 -2.37 1.81 -9.37
C GLU A 60 -3.21 0.76 -8.64
N ILE A 61 -3.99 1.19 -7.65
CA ILE A 61 -4.87 0.33 -6.84
C ILE A 61 -6.33 0.73 -6.97
N ASP A 62 -6.66 1.64 -7.89
CA ASP A 62 -8.03 2.01 -8.18
C ASP A 62 -8.86 0.77 -8.55
N GLY A 63 -9.93 0.55 -7.81
CA GLY A 63 -10.78 -0.62 -7.95
C GLY A 63 -10.14 -1.93 -7.50
N ALA A 64 -8.93 -1.96 -6.93
CA ALA A 64 -8.36 -3.18 -6.35
C ALA A 64 -9.02 -3.51 -5.00
N CYS A 65 -9.06 -4.80 -4.64
CA CYS A 65 -9.43 -5.21 -3.29
C CYS A 65 -8.18 -5.22 -2.42
N GLU A 66 -8.14 -4.36 -1.41
CA GLU A 66 -7.00 -4.21 -0.51
C GLU A 66 -7.40 -4.49 0.94
N LEU A 67 -6.39 -4.77 1.77
CA LEU A 67 -6.57 -4.94 3.21
C LEU A 67 -6.70 -3.56 3.87
N THR A 68 -7.75 -3.39 4.66
CA THR A 68 -8.03 -2.16 5.38
C THR A 68 -7.31 -2.13 6.73
N VAL A 69 -7.18 -0.95 7.34
CA VAL A 69 -6.52 -0.79 8.66
C VAL A 69 -7.21 -1.59 9.78
N CYS A 70 -8.51 -1.87 9.65
CA CYS A 70 -9.24 -2.71 10.60
C CYS A 70 -9.19 -4.22 10.26
N GLY A 71 -8.45 -4.61 9.21
CA GLY A 71 -8.27 -6.00 8.79
C GLY A 71 -9.37 -6.57 7.89
N SER A 72 -10.27 -5.75 7.35
CA SER A 72 -11.29 -6.19 6.38
C SER A 72 -10.79 -6.05 4.94
N LEU A 73 -11.40 -6.78 4.00
CA LEU A 73 -11.14 -6.59 2.57
C LEU A 73 -12.19 -5.67 1.96
N ALA A 74 -11.74 -4.59 1.32
CA ALA A 74 -12.62 -3.60 0.69
C ALA A 74 -12.04 -3.16 -0.66
N ARG A 75 -12.92 -2.72 -1.57
CA ARG A 75 -12.50 -2.22 -2.88
C ARG A 75 -12.13 -0.75 -2.76
N VAL A 76 -10.90 -0.39 -3.13
CA VAL A 76 -10.43 1.00 -3.12
C VAL A 76 -11.24 1.83 -4.12
N SER A 77 -11.66 3.01 -3.69
CA SER A 77 -12.37 4.01 -4.51
C SER A 77 -11.66 5.35 -4.32
N PRO A 78 -10.59 5.62 -5.09
CA PRO A 78 -9.67 6.72 -4.84
C PRO A 78 -10.23 8.10 -5.24
N ASP A 79 -11.43 8.17 -5.83
CA ASP A 79 -12.12 9.43 -6.13
C ASP A 79 -12.34 10.30 -4.89
N ASP A 80 -12.46 9.68 -3.72
CA ASP A 80 -12.58 10.36 -2.43
C ASP A 80 -11.27 10.27 -1.62
N SER A 81 -11.11 11.20 -0.69
CA SER A 81 -10.01 11.15 0.31
C SER A 81 -10.51 10.62 1.65
N TRP A 82 -9.60 10.04 2.42
CA TRP A 82 -9.82 9.69 3.82
C TRP A 82 -9.23 10.80 4.72
N PRO A 83 -9.85 11.19 5.85
CA PRO A 83 -11.05 10.61 6.47
C PRO A 83 -12.36 11.03 5.81
N ARG A 84 -13.29 10.08 5.70
CA ARG A 84 -14.68 10.34 5.30
C ARG A 84 -15.54 10.65 6.51
N THR A 85 -16.52 11.52 6.31
CA THR A 85 -17.57 11.80 7.29
C THR A 85 -18.87 11.11 6.87
N GLY A 86 -19.47 10.32 7.75
CA GLY A 86 -20.73 9.62 7.47
C GLY A 86 -21.03 8.49 8.44
N THR A 87 -22.28 8.04 8.48
CA THR A 87 -22.70 6.87 9.28
C THR A 87 -22.32 5.54 8.63
N ASP A 88 -21.96 5.59 7.35
CA ASP A 88 -21.48 4.49 6.52
C ASP A 88 -19.96 4.29 6.63
N VAL A 89 -19.30 4.91 7.60
CA VAL A 89 -17.86 4.75 7.85
C VAL A 89 -17.62 3.74 8.97
N CYS A 90 -16.68 2.81 8.76
CA CYS A 90 -16.28 1.86 9.78
C CYS A 90 -15.68 2.60 10.99
N PRO A 91 -16.26 2.44 12.21
CA PRO A 91 -15.80 3.19 13.39
C PRO A 91 -14.37 2.82 13.80
N ALA A 92 -13.94 1.57 13.55
CA ALA A 92 -12.57 1.15 13.79
C ALA A 92 -11.58 1.87 12.86
N CYS A 93 -11.90 1.97 11.56
CA CYS A 93 -11.05 2.71 10.62
C CYS A 93 -11.01 4.20 10.94
N ALA A 94 -12.15 4.78 11.35
CA ALA A 94 -12.22 6.19 11.75
C ALA A 94 -11.34 6.48 12.99
N ALA A 95 -11.25 5.54 13.94
CA ALA A 95 -10.40 5.69 15.13
C ALA A 95 -8.90 5.45 14.86
N LEU A 96 -8.56 4.59 13.90
CA LEU A 96 -7.17 4.20 13.61
C LEU A 96 -6.48 5.11 12.58
N ALA A 97 -7.26 5.73 11.69
CA ALA A 97 -6.75 6.53 10.55
C ALA A 97 -7.35 7.95 10.53
N GLY A 98 -7.77 8.47 11.68
CA GLY A 98 -8.36 9.80 11.88
C GLY A 98 -7.51 10.72 12.72
#